data_AF-A0A520ZQL5-F1
#
_entry.id   AF-A0A520ZQL5-F1
#
_cell.length_a   1.000
_cell.length_b   1.000
_cell.length_c   1.000
_cell.angle_alpha   90.00
_cell.angle_beta   90.00
_cell.angle_gamma   90.00
#
_symmetry.space_group_name_H-M   'P 1'
#
loop_
_entity.id
_entity.type
_entity.pdbx_description
1 polymer ?
#
loop_
_entity_poly.entity_id
_entity_poly.type
_entity_poly.pdbx_seq_one_letter_code
_entity_poly.pdbx_strand_id
1 'polypeptide(L)'
;MLILKCPYCGVDCDETELSPGGEAHLKRHGPGSEDDAFEGYLFMRENPRGVHFERWRHAMGCGKWFHAARDTVTLEVFGTYSAQVTEPPEDIREAIGAKRPGWSWREFA
;
A
#
# COMPACT_ATOMS: atom_id res chain seq x y z
N MET A 1 -12.62 -0.30 13.66
CA MET A 1 -11.23 -0.69 13.46
C MET A 1 -11.12 -1.31 12.08
N LEU A 2 -10.07 -1.02 11.31
CA LEU A 2 -9.91 -1.58 9.96
C LEU A 2 -9.75 -3.10 10.03
N ILE A 3 -10.30 -3.79 9.03
CA ILE A 3 -10.07 -5.22 8.82
C ILE A 3 -9.30 -5.37 7.51
N LEU A 4 -8.12 -5.99 7.58
CA LEU A 4 -7.26 -6.25 6.42
C LEU A 4 -6.98 -7.75 6.31
N LYS A 5 -7.30 -8.35 5.16
CA LYS A 5 -7.03 -9.77 4.93
C LYS A 5 -5.55 -9.99 4.67
N CYS A 6 -4.86 -10.79 5.47
CA CYS A 6 -3.47 -11.14 5.18
C CYS A 6 -3.43 -12.10 3.97
N PRO A 7 -2.79 -11.73 2.84
CA PRO A 7 -2.78 -12.59 1.65
C PRO A 7 -1.93 -13.86 1.83
N TYR A 8 -1.13 -13.93 2.89
CA TYR A 8 -0.24 -15.07 3.14
C TYR A 8 -0.86 -16.14 4.05
N CYS A 9 -1.62 -15.74 5.08
CA CYS A 9 -2.25 -16.69 6.01
C CYS A 9 -3.77 -16.71 5.91
N GLY A 10 -4.38 -15.86 5.08
CA GLY A 10 -5.81 -15.82 4.82
C GLY A 10 -6.68 -15.29 5.96
N VAL A 11 -6.07 -14.92 7.10
CA VAL A 11 -6.75 -14.34 8.26
C VAL A 11 -7.19 -12.92 7.95
N ASP A 12 -8.43 -12.60 8.31
CA ASP A 12 -8.91 -11.22 8.39
C ASP A 12 -8.40 -10.62 9.70
N CYS A 13 -7.43 -9.71 9.59
CA CYS A 13 -6.71 -9.14 10.71
C CYS A 13 -7.36 -7.83 11.14
N ASP A 14 -7.54 -7.64 12.44
CA ASP A 14 -7.82 -6.31 12.98
C ASP A 14 -6.58 -5.40 12.84
N GLU A 15 -6.79 -4.11 12.62
CA GLU A 15 -5.72 -3.13 12.43
C GLU A 15 -4.69 -3.13 13.57
N THR A 16 -5.11 -3.47 14.79
CA THR A 16 -4.22 -3.54 15.96
C THR A 16 -3.23 -4.69 15.88
N GLU A 17 -3.52 -5.76 15.14
CA GLU A 17 -2.63 -6.90 14.88
C GLU A 17 -1.52 -6.59 13.86
N LEU A 18 -1.61 -5.42 13.23
CA LEU A 18 -0.78 -5.03 12.10
C LEU A 18 0.12 -3.86 12.48
N SER A 19 1.27 -3.76 11.80
CA SER A 19 2.12 -2.57 11.85
C SER A 19 2.08 -1.85 10.50
N PRO A 20 1.76 -0.55 10.47
CA PRO A 20 1.79 0.22 9.23
C PRO A 20 3.22 0.47 8.75
N GLY A 21 3.42 0.48 7.43
CA GLY A 21 4.70 0.76 6.78
C GLY A 21 4.68 1.97 5.84
N GLY A 22 3.59 2.73 5.84
CA GLY A 22 3.40 3.87 4.93
C GLY A 22 3.27 3.44 3.47
N GLU A 23 3.71 4.28 2.56
CA GLU A 23 3.55 4.12 1.11
C GLU A 23 4.07 2.78 0.54
N ALA A 24 3.32 2.15 -0.36
CA ALA A 24 3.71 0.97 -1.14
C ALA A 24 4.48 1.32 -2.42
N HIS A 25 4.95 0.30 -3.13
CA HIS A 25 5.56 0.43 -4.47
C HIS A 25 6.77 1.38 -4.56
N LEU A 26 7.46 1.61 -3.44
CA LEU A 26 8.66 2.43 -3.38
C LEU A 26 9.88 1.70 -3.94
N LYS A 27 10.48 2.28 -4.98
CA LYS A 27 11.81 1.86 -5.44
C LYS A 27 12.89 2.28 -4.45
N ARG A 28 13.75 1.34 -4.06
CA ARG A 28 14.89 1.63 -3.19
C ARG A 28 16.02 2.30 -3.96
N HIS A 29 16.44 3.48 -3.50
CA HIS A 29 17.68 4.14 -3.93
C HIS A 29 18.71 4.01 -2.81
N GLY A 30 19.90 3.52 -3.15
CA GLY A 30 20.98 3.28 -2.19
C GLY A 30 22.10 4.33 -2.29
N PRO A 31 23.17 4.18 -1.49
CA PRO A 31 24.29 5.14 -1.46
C PRO A 31 25.05 5.35 -2.77
N GLY A 32 24.83 4.52 -3.79
CA GLY A 32 25.40 4.69 -5.14
C GLY A 32 24.46 5.36 -6.14
N SER A 33 23.35 5.95 -5.67
CA SER A 33 22.41 6.70 -6.50
C SER A 33 22.82 8.17 -6.56
N GLU A 34 22.31 8.91 -7.53
CA GLU A 34 22.39 10.37 -7.54
C GLU A 34 21.75 10.97 -6.28
N ASP A 35 22.30 12.09 -5.80
CA ASP A 35 21.91 12.72 -4.53
C ASP A 35 20.39 12.97 -4.45
N ASP A 36 19.80 13.59 -5.48
CA ASP A 36 18.35 13.89 -5.54
C ASP A 36 17.49 12.61 -5.45
N ALA A 37 17.94 11.53 -6.09
CA ALA A 37 17.20 10.26 -6.06
C ALA A 37 17.32 9.58 -4.69
N PHE A 38 18.47 9.71 -4.03
CA PHE A 38 18.67 9.17 -2.68
C PHE A 38 17.89 9.97 -1.64
N GLU A 39 17.93 11.31 -1.72
CA GLU A 39 17.17 12.25 -0.89
C GLU A 39 15.66 11.98 -1.01
N GLY A 40 15.16 11.87 -2.25
CA GLY A 40 13.77 11.49 -2.52
C GLY A 40 13.38 10.15 -1.89
N TYR A 41 14.22 9.12 -2.00
CA TYR A 41 13.95 7.83 -1.36
C TYR A 41 13.97 7.90 0.17
N LEU A 42 14.85 8.69 0.77
CA LEU A 42 14.95 8.79 2.22
C LEU A 42 13.76 9.51 2.83
N PHE A 43 13.29 10.61 2.21
CA PHE A 43 12.38 11.54 2.87
C PHE A 43 11.03 11.73 2.17
N MET A 44 10.95 11.56 0.84
CA MET A 44 9.73 11.88 0.10
C MET A 44 8.77 10.70 0.01
N ARG A 45 7.50 10.92 0.33
CA ARG A 45 6.42 9.93 0.22
C ARG A 45 5.17 10.55 -0.36
N GLU A 46 4.39 9.75 -1.07
CA GLU A 46 3.03 10.13 -1.43
C GLU A 46 2.16 10.20 -0.16
N ASN A 47 1.33 11.24 -0.08
CA ASN A 47 0.36 11.42 1.00
C ASN A 47 -0.99 11.90 0.43
N PRO A 48 -1.66 11.06 -0.37
CA PRO A 48 -2.86 11.46 -1.09
C PRO A 48 -4.06 11.57 -0.12
N ARG A 49 -4.91 12.57 -0.39
CA ARG A 49 -6.28 12.61 0.13
C ARG A 49 -7.16 11.78 -0.80
N GLY A 50 -7.48 10.55 -0.41
CA GLY A 50 -8.22 9.60 -1.23
C GLY A 50 -7.50 8.26 -1.31
N VAL A 51 -7.50 7.64 -2.49
CA VAL A 51 -6.88 6.32 -2.70
C VAL A 51 -5.38 6.37 -2.42
N HIS A 52 -4.92 5.43 -1.60
CA HIS A 52 -3.52 5.23 -1.26
C HIS A 52 -3.18 3.74 -1.29
N PHE A 53 -2.01 3.42 -1.84
CA PHE A 53 -1.40 2.10 -1.71
C PHE A 53 -0.40 2.10 -0.56
N GLU A 54 -0.63 1.24 0.41
CA GLU A 54 0.06 1.21 1.70
C GLU A 54 0.73 -0.15 1.94
N ARG A 55 1.77 -0.16 2.78
CA ARG A 55 2.43 -1.36 3.28
C ARG A 55 1.92 -1.68 4.67
N TRP A 56 1.68 -2.96 4.92
CA TRP A 56 1.28 -3.46 6.23
C TRP A 56 2.06 -4.73 6.55
N ARG A 57 2.44 -4.89 7.81
CA ARG A 57 3.06 -6.12 8.32
C ARG A 57 2.09 -6.79 9.27
N HIS A 58 1.84 -8.08 9.08
CA HIS A 58 1.08 -8.88 10.04
C HIS A 58 1.93 -9.20 11.28
N ALA A 59 2.11 -8.21 12.14
CA ALA A 59 3.08 -8.21 13.23
C ALA A 59 2.73 -9.21 14.33
N MET A 60 1.44 -9.38 14.63
CA MET A 60 0.93 -10.36 15.60
C MET A 60 0.50 -11.69 14.96
N GLY A 61 0.98 -12.00 13.76
CA GLY A 61 0.67 -13.24 13.05
C GLY A 61 1.85 -13.74 12.22
N CYS A 62 1.67 -13.89 10.91
CA CYS A 62 2.66 -14.55 10.05
C CYS A 62 3.96 -13.74 9.82
N GLY A 63 4.03 -12.49 10.31
CA GLY A 63 5.22 -11.63 10.25
C GLY A 63 5.57 -11.08 8.88
N LYS A 64 4.77 -11.40 7.84
CA LYS A 64 5.00 -11.00 6.44
C LYS A 64 4.49 -9.59 6.16
N TRP A 65 5.13 -8.94 5.20
CA TRP A 65 4.73 -7.65 4.63
C TRP A 65 3.82 -7.87 3.42
N PHE A 66 2.73 -7.12 3.34
CA PHE A 66 1.80 -7.09 2.22
C PHE A 66 1.42 -5.63 1.88
N HIS A 67 0.66 -5.45 0.81
CA HIS A 67 0.13 -4.16 0.39
C HIS A 67 -1.39 -4.10 0.60
N ALA A 68 -1.91 -2.90 0.84
CA ALA A 68 -3.33 -2.62 0.92
C ALA A 68 -3.67 -1.39 0.07
N ALA A 69 -4.80 -1.44 -0.62
CA ALA A 69 -5.38 -0.29 -1.30
C ALA A 69 -6.53 0.25 -0.45
N ARG A 70 -6.43 1.51 -0.01
CA ARG A 70 -7.39 2.10 0.92
C ARG A 70 -7.67 3.56 0.59
N ASP A 71 -8.90 4.00 0.83
CA ASP A 71 -9.24 5.41 0.84
C ASP A 71 -8.86 6.04 2.19
N THR A 72 -7.98 7.04 2.19
CA THR A 72 -7.50 7.72 3.41
C THR A 72 -8.55 8.63 4.05
N VAL A 73 -9.62 8.97 3.33
CA VAL A 73 -10.75 9.78 3.82
C VAL A 73 -11.86 8.90 4.39
N THR A 74 -12.27 7.86 3.66
CA THR A 74 -13.42 7.02 4.06
C THR A 74 -13.02 5.77 4.84
N LEU A 75 -11.73 5.45 4.87
CA LEU A 75 -11.17 4.21 5.42
C LEU A 75 -11.61 2.93 4.69
N GLU A 76 -12.24 3.07 3.53
CA GLU A 76 -12.65 1.95 2.70
C GLU A 76 -11.44 1.18 2.16
N VAL A 77 -11.41 -0.13 2.37
CA VAL A 77 -10.36 -1.02 1.87
C VAL A 77 -10.85 -1.67 0.58
N PHE A 78 -10.17 -1.40 -0.53
CA PHE A 78 -10.46 -2.02 -1.83
C PHE A 78 -9.89 -3.44 -1.92
N GLY A 79 -8.80 -3.70 -1.18
CA GLY A 79 -8.28 -5.04 -0.97
C GLY A 79 -6.83 -5.04 -0.52
N THR A 80 -6.31 -6.24 -0.29
CA THR A 80 -4.94 -6.51 0.13
C THR A 80 -4.30 -7.52 -0.81
N TYR A 81 -2.99 -7.39 -1.02
CA TYR A 81 -2.27 -8.19 -2.01
C TYR A 81 -0.80 -8.35 -1.65
N SER A 82 -0.13 -9.30 -2.30
CA SER A 82 1.28 -9.63 -2.03
C SER A 82 2.18 -8.41 -2.23
N ALA A 83 3.20 -8.25 -1.38
CA ALA A 83 4.25 -7.24 -1.58
C ALA A 83 5.32 -7.66 -2.62
N GLN A 84 5.12 -8.78 -3.32
CA GLN A 84 6.02 -9.29 -4.36
C GLN A 84 5.58 -8.88 -5.78
N VAL A 85 4.90 -7.74 -5.89
CA VAL A 85 4.45 -7.19 -7.17
C VAL A 85 4.99 -5.77 -7.32
N THR A 86 5.20 -5.33 -8.55
CA THR A 86 5.70 -3.98 -8.88
C THR A 86 4.57 -2.97 -9.10
N GLU A 87 3.33 -3.43 -9.21
CA GLU A 87 2.15 -2.61 -9.49
C GLU A 87 0.91 -3.17 -8.77
N PRO A 88 -0.13 -2.35 -8.52
CA PRO A 88 -1.39 -2.84 -7.97
C PRO A 88 -2.08 -3.84 -8.92
N PRO A 89 -2.61 -4.96 -8.40
CA PRO A 89 -3.39 -5.91 -9.20
C PRO A 89 -4.54 -5.26 -9.97
N GLU A 90 -4.88 -5.81 -11.14
CA GLU A 90 -5.91 -5.28 -12.03
C GLU A 90 -7.29 -5.24 -11.36
N ASP A 91 -7.69 -6.30 -10.68
CA ASP A 91 -8.95 -6.40 -9.94
C ASP A 91 -9.08 -5.31 -8.86
N ILE A 92 -7.97 -4.98 -8.19
CA ILE A 92 -7.92 -3.89 -7.21
C ILE A 92 -8.10 -2.54 -7.92
N ARG A 93 -7.44 -2.31 -9.06
CA ARG A 93 -7.56 -1.06 -9.83
C ARG A 93 -8.98 -0.86 -10.37
N GLU A 94 -9.61 -1.92 -10.87
CA GLU A 94 -11.01 -1.89 -11.33
C GLU A 94 -11.96 -1.58 -10.17
N ALA A 95 -11.78 -2.23 -9.01
CA ALA A 95 -12.60 -1.98 -7.82
C ALA A 95 -12.49 -0.52 -7.33
N ILE A 96 -11.28 0.06 -7.38
CA ILE A 96 -11.07 1.48 -7.09
C ILE A 96 -11.78 2.34 -8.14
N GLY A 97 -11.53 2.09 -9.43
CA GLY A 97 -12.08 2.89 -10.53
C GLY A 97 -13.61 2.94 -10.53
N ALA A 98 -14.27 1.84 -10.16
CA ALA A 98 -15.72 1.76 -10.02
C ALA A 98 -16.29 2.69 -8.92
N LYS A 99 -15.52 2.95 -7.85
CA LYS A 99 -15.97 3.73 -6.68
C LYS A 99 -15.36 5.12 -6.56
N ARG A 100 -14.21 5.34 -7.20
CA ARG A 100 -13.43 6.59 -7.22
C ARG A 100 -13.03 6.87 -8.67
N PRO A 101 -13.98 7.26 -9.53
CA PRO A 101 -13.67 7.57 -10.92
C PRO A 101 -12.65 8.71 -11.01
N GLY A 102 -11.67 8.56 -11.90
CA GLY A 102 -10.59 9.54 -12.07
C GLY A 102 -9.52 9.51 -10.97
N TRP A 103 -9.49 8.45 -10.14
CA TRP A 103 -8.38 8.25 -9.22
C TRP A 103 -7.07 8.09 -10.01
N SER A 104 -5.98 8.56 -9.41
CA SER A 104 -4.63 8.31 -9.90
C SER A 104 -3.69 8.31 -8.70
N TRP A 105 -2.61 7.56 -8.80
CA TRP A 105 -1.58 7.50 -7.79
C TRP A 105 -0.23 7.25 -8.47
N ARG A 106 0.70 8.19 -8.37
CA ARG A 106 1.94 8.21 -9.17
C ARG A 106 1.65 7.92 -10.66
N GLU A 107 2.15 6.81 -11.16
CA GLU A 107 2.02 6.29 -12.53
C GLU A 107 0.87 5.28 -12.70
N PHE A 108 0.17 4.95 -11.61
CA PHE A 108 -0.97 4.02 -11.63
C PHE A 108 -2.27 4.80 -11.76
N ALA A 109 -3.08 4.41 -12.75
CA ALA A 109 -4.44 4.87 -12.99
C ALA A 109 -5.31 3.68 -13.44
#